data_AF-A0A0P8C257-F1
#
_entry.id   AF-A0A0P8C257-F1
#
_cell.length_a   1.000
_cell.length_b   1.000
_cell.length_c   1.000
_cell.angle_alpha   90.00
_cell.angle_beta   90.00
_cell.angle_gamma   90.00
#
_symmetry.space_group_name_H-M   'P 1'
#
loop_
_entity.id
_entity.type
_entity.pdbx_description
1 polymer ?
#
loop_
_entity_poly.entity_id
_entity_poly.type
_entity_poly.pdbx_seq_one_letter_code
_entity_poly.pdbx_strand_id
1 'polypeptide(L)'
;MRLENIPLDQIRRPLPRANDPNKVKALMDSIAEIGLQEPIDILEVDGQYYGFSGCHRYEACQRLGHETIRCRVRRAPKAVLKMHLA
;
A
#
# COMPACT_ATOMS: atom_id res chain seq x y z
N MET A 1 4.92 -10.34 -11.51
CA MET A 1 4.83 -9.37 -10.38
C MET A 1 6.24 -9.13 -9.88
N ARG A 2 6.56 -7.90 -9.46
CA ARG A 2 7.91 -7.52 -8.98
C ARG A 2 7.82 -6.93 -7.58
N LEU A 3 8.84 -7.14 -6.76
CA LEU A 3 8.93 -6.57 -5.41
C LEU A 3 9.80 -5.31 -5.46
N GLU A 4 9.26 -4.19 -5.03
CA GLU A 4 9.94 -2.88 -5.04
C GLU A 4 9.55 -2.08 -3.80
N ASN A 5 10.48 -1.26 -3.30
CA ASN A 5 10.16 -0.27 -2.27
C ASN A 5 9.68 0.99 -2.98
N ILE A 6 8.41 1.32 -2.78
CA ILE A 6 7.78 2.47 -3.43
C ILE A 6 7.61 3.58 -2.37
N PRO A 7 7.97 4.83 -2.69
CA PRO A 7 7.67 5.97 -1.83
C PRO A 7 6.17 6.07 -1.53
N LEU A 8 5.81 6.28 -0.26
CA LEU A 8 4.39 6.34 0.14
C LEU A 8 3.63 7.45 -0.60
N ASP A 9 4.29 8.59 -0.82
CA ASP A 9 3.76 9.76 -1.55
C ASP A 9 3.44 9.49 -3.03
N GLN A 10 4.09 8.49 -3.64
CA GLN A 10 3.81 8.08 -5.02
C GLN A 10 2.61 7.12 -5.14
N ILE A 11 2.14 6.55 -4.03
CA ILE A 11 1.05 5.56 -4.03
C ILE A 11 -0.29 6.28 -3.97
N ARG A 12 -1.03 6.24 -5.08
CA ARG A 12 -2.39 6.80 -5.16
C ARG A 12 -3.39 5.82 -4.58
N ARG A 13 -4.20 6.28 -3.62
CA ARG A 13 -5.25 5.46 -2.99
C ARG A 13 -6.62 6.10 -3.26
N PRO A 14 -7.25 5.78 -4.41
CA PRO A 14 -8.44 6.48 -4.89
C PRO A 14 -9.71 6.15 -4.10
N LEU A 15 -9.71 5.05 -3.34
CA LEU A 15 -10.86 4.62 -2.55
C LEU A 15 -10.65 4.98 -1.08
N PRO A 16 -11.51 5.83 -0.47
CA PRO A 16 -11.46 6.06 0.96
C PRO A 16 -11.88 4.77 1.67
N ARG A 17 -10.99 4.20 2.48
CA ARG A 17 -11.30 3.06 3.33
C ARG A 17 -11.14 3.46 4.78
N ALA A 18 -12.17 3.18 5.57
CA ALA A 18 -12.06 3.27 7.03
C ALA A 18 -11.14 2.14 7.50
N ASN A 19 -10.01 2.52 8.10
CA ASN A 19 -9.14 1.58 8.76
C ASN A 19 -9.53 1.46 10.23
N ASP A 20 -9.30 0.27 10.78
CA ASP A 20 -9.54 -0.01 12.18
C ASP A 20 -8.32 0.50 12.98
N PRO A 21 -8.48 1.49 13.86
CA PRO A 21 -7.36 2.10 14.58
C PRO A 21 -6.63 1.09 15.47
N ASN A 22 -7.32 0.08 16.01
CA ASN A 22 -6.69 -0.94 16.86
C ASN A 22 -5.78 -1.85 16.03
N LYS A 23 -6.22 -2.24 14.83
CA LYS A 23 -5.39 -3.02 13.89
C LYS A 23 -4.21 -2.22 13.37
N VAL A 24 -4.40 -0.93 13.08
CA VAL A 24 -3.29 -0.05 12.68
C VAL A 24 -2.27 0.02 13.79
N LYS A 25 -2.69 0.23 15.04
CA LYS A 25 -1.78 0.28 16.19
C LYS A 25 -1.01 -1.03 16.36
N ALA A 26 -1.69 -2.18 16.34
CA ALA A 26 -1.01 -3.48 16.45
C ALA A 26 -0.01 -3.73 15.31
N LEU A 27 -0.34 -3.28 14.09
CA LEU A 27 0.59 -3.33 12.96
C LEU A 27 1.74 -2.35 13.12
N MET A 28 1.52 -1.15 13.68
CA MET A 28 2.60 -0.21 13.96
C MET A 28 3.58 -0.82 14.96
N ASP A 29 3.09 -1.38 16.06
CA ASP A 29 3.94 -2.01 17.09
C ASP A 29 4.75 -3.16 16.47
N SER A 30 4.10 -4.03 15.68
CA SER A 30 4.77 -5.13 14.98
C SER A 30 5.79 -4.64 13.94
N ILE A 31 5.45 -3.64 13.11
CA ILE A 31 6.35 -3.11 12.09
C ILE A 31 7.54 -2.39 12.72
N ALA A 32 7.37 -1.73 13.86
CA ALA A 32 8.47 -1.09 14.59
C ALA A 32 9.45 -2.13 15.17
N GLU A 33 8.96 -3.28 15.62
CA GLU A 33 9.78 -4.34 16.22
C GLU A 33 10.47 -5.23 15.19
N ILE A 34 9.73 -5.73 14.20
CA ILE A 34 10.21 -6.75 13.24
C ILE A 34 10.22 -6.28 11.79
N GLY A 35 9.80 -5.04 11.51
CA GLY A 35 9.65 -4.53 10.15
C GLY A 35 8.44 -5.09 9.41
N LEU A 36 8.18 -4.54 8.21
CA LEU A 36 7.11 -5.03 7.35
C LEU A 36 7.49 -6.37 6.72
N GLN A 37 6.89 -7.46 7.22
CA GLN A 37 7.13 -8.81 6.70
C GLN A 37 6.42 -9.05 5.36
N GLU A 38 5.14 -8.71 5.28
CA GLU A 38 4.34 -8.90 4.06
C GLU A 38 4.20 -7.61 3.25
N PRO A 39 4.58 -7.63 1.96
CA PRO A 39 4.42 -6.48 1.08
C PRO A 39 2.95 -6.17 0.79
N ILE A 40 2.65 -4.92 0.46
CA ILE A 40 1.32 -4.52 -0.03
C ILE A 40 1.22 -4.71 -1.54
N ASP A 41 0.02 -4.99 -2.07
CA ASP A 41 -0.15 -5.12 -3.52
C ASP A 41 -0.45 -3.76 -4.15
N ILE A 42 0.31 -3.41 -5.19
CA ILE A 42 0.20 -2.17 -5.94
C ILE A 42 -0.07 -2.50 -7.41
N LEU A 43 -1.01 -1.78 -8.00
CA LEU A 43 -1.30 -1.80 -9.42
C LEU A 43 -0.55 -0.66 -10.12
N GLU A 44 0.34 -0.98 -11.06
CA GLU A 44 1.03 0.00 -11.90
C GLU A 44 0.29 0.15 -13.23
N VAL A 45 -0.17 1.36 -13.52
CA VAL A 45 -0.91 1.70 -14.75
C VAL A 45 -0.36 3.01 -15.29
N ASP A 46 0.13 2.99 -16.54
CA ASP A 46 0.77 4.15 -17.20
C ASP A 46 1.85 4.83 -16.34
N GLY A 47 2.66 4.03 -15.62
CA GLY A 47 3.72 4.54 -14.73
C GLY A 47 3.22 5.17 -13.43
N GLN A 48 1.92 5.07 -13.11
CA GLN A 48 1.34 5.50 -11.84
C GLN A 48 1.05 4.29 -10.95
N TYR A 49 1.29 4.43 -9.65
CA TYR A 49 1.07 3.38 -8.65
C TYR A 49 -0.26 3.58 -7.92
N TYR A 50 -1.10 2.54 -7.91
CA TYR A 50 -2.40 2.53 -7.26
C TYR A 50 -2.48 1.46 -6.18
N GLY A 51 -2.85 1.84 -4.97
CA GLY A 51 -3.02 0.93 -3.84
C GLY A 51 -4.50 0.67 -3.53
N PHE A 52 -4.93 -0.59 -3.67
CA PHE A 52 -6.30 -1.04 -3.36
C PHE A 52 -6.39 -1.94 -2.12
N SER A 53 -5.29 -2.62 -1.79
CA SER A 53 -5.17 -3.51 -0.63
C SER A 53 -4.18 -2.95 0.39
N GLY A 54 -4.06 -3.62 1.54
CA GLY A 54 -3.04 -3.29 2.54
C GLY A 54 -3.23 -1.94 3.24
N CYS A 55 -4.48 -1.47 3.40
CA CYS A 55 -4.76 -0.14 3.96
C CYS A 55 -4.22 0.07 5.37
N HIS A 56 -4.38 -0.91 6.26
CA HIS A 56 -3.85 -0.80 7.62
C HIS A 56 -2.32 -0.80 7.65
N ARG A 57 -1.67 -1.60 6.79
CA ARG A 57 -0.19 -1.64 6.67
C ARG A 57 0.36 -0.32 6.14
N TYR A 58 -0.25 0.21 5.08
CA TYR A 58 0.10 1.50 4.51
C TYR A 58 -0.02 2.61 5.56
N GLU A 59 -1.14 2.66 6.28
CA GLU A 59 -1.34 3.67 7.33
C GLU A 59 -0.37 3.49 8.49
N ALA A 60 -0.09 2.26 8.91
CA ALA A 60 0.90 1.99 9.95
C ALA A 60 2.28 2.51 9.54
N CYS A 61 2.75 2.19 8.34
CA CYS A 61 4.02 2.71 7.81
C CYS A 61 4.02 4.24 7.70
N GLN A 62 2.91 4.85 7.28
CA GLN A 62 2.76 6.30 7.20
C GLN A 62 2.86 6.96 8.59
N ARG A 63 2.16 6.43 9.59
CA ARG A 63 2.17 6.95 10.97
C ARG A 63 3.52 6.75 11.66
N LEU A 64 4.24 5.68 11.33
CA LEU A 64 5.60 5.43 11.79
C LEU A 64 6.65 6.29 11.09
N GLY A 65 6.28 7.05 10.05
CA GLY A 65 7.20 7.95 9.34
C GLY A 65 8.13 7.26 8.33
N HIS A 66 7.76 6.09 7.82
CA HIS A 66 8.54 5.46 6.74
C HIS A 66 8.43 6.28 5.45
N GLU A 67 9.56 6.47 4.76
CA GLU A 67 9.56 7.14 3.45
C GLU A 67 9.05 6.22 2.33
N THR A 68 9.37 4.92 2.44
CA THR A 68 9.02 3.90 1.45
C THR A 68 8.37 2.69 2.10
N ILE A 69 7.58 1.96 1.32
CA ILE A 69 6.94 0.71 1.74
C ILE A 69 7.20 -0.39 0.72
N ARG A 70 7.41 -1.62 1.21
CA ARG A 70 7.64 -2.79 0.36
C ARG A 70 6.35 -3.18 -0.34
N CYS A 71 6.39 -3.19 -1.67
CA CYS A 71 5.23 -3.39 -2.53
C CYS A 71 5.45 -4.57 -3.49
N ARG A 72 4.40 -5.34 -3.71
CA ARG A 72 4.27 -6.26 -4.85
C ARG A 72 3.57 -5.52 -5.98
N VAL A 73 4.37 -5.08 -6.95
CA VAL A 73 3.91 -4.30 -8.09
C VAL A 73 3.44 -5.24 -9.21
N ARG A 74 2.21 -5.00 -9.66
CA ARG A 74 1.59 -5.66 -10.82
C ARG A 74 1.29 -4.61 -11.87
N ARG A 75 1.92 -4.74 -13.05
CA ARG A 75 1.56 -3.94 -14.23
C ARG A 75 0.21 -4.39 -14.78
N ALA A 76 -0.65 -3.42 -15.10
CA ALA A 76 -1.94 -3.68 -15.70
C ALA A 76 -2.40 -2.55 -16.62
N PRO A 77 -3.24 -2.84 -17.63
CA PRO A 77 -3.83 -1.81 -18.47
C PRO A 77 -4.94 -1.02 -17.73
N LYS A 78 -5.31 0.16 -18.25
CA LYS A 78 -6.38 1.01 -17.71
C LYS A 78 -7.72 0.29 -17.52
N ALA A 79 -8.01 -0.72 -18.33
CA ALA A 79 -9.23 -1.52 -18.19
C ALA A 79 -9.30 -2.20 -16.81
N VAL A 80 -8.16 -2.71 -16.31
CA VAL A 80 -8.09 -3.34 -14.98
C VAL A 80 -8.24 -2.31 -13.87
N LEU A 81 -7.66 -1.11 -14.04
CA LEU A 81 -7.85 -0.01 -13.10
C LEU A 81 -9.33 0.36 -12.98
N LYS A 82 -10.03 0.48 -14.10
CA LYS A 82 -11.48 0.78 -14.10
C LYS A 82 -12.29 -0.25 -13.32
N MET A 83 -11.94 -1.54 -13.42
CA MET A 83 -12.61 -2.60 -12.65
C MET A 83 -12.43 -2.48 -11.12
N HIS A 84 -11.36 -1.81 -10.65
CA HIS A 84 -11.15 -1.58 -9.22
C HIS A 84 -11.79 -0.27 -8.72
N LEU A 85 -12.17 0.61 -9.64
CA LEU A 85 -12.78 1.92 -9.35
C LEU A 85 -14.31 1.92 -9.50
N ALA A 86 -14.87 0.94 -10.20
CA ALA A 86 -16.29 0.72 -10.39
C ALA A 86 -16.85 -0.14 -9.24
#